data_AF-A0A940ZUK0-F1
#
_entry.id   AF-A0A940ZUK0-F1
#
_cell.length_a   1.000
_cell.length_b   1.000
_cell.length_c   1.000
_cell.angle_alpha   90.00
_cell.angle_beta   90.00
_cell.angle_gamma   90.00
#
_symmetry.space_group_name_H-M   'P 1'
#
loop_
_entity.id
_entity.type
_entity.pdbx_description
1 polymer ?
#
loop_
_entity_poly.entity_id
_entity_poly.type
_entity_poly.pdbx_seq_one_letter_code
_entity_poly.pdbx_strand_id
1 'polypeptide(L)'
;MGRYRLGDMVRMTRKSLSITQEQLCDEICSAETLSRIENGSQNPSRDVYELLMERMGRIRDRAYSMLSISDLKVLEQMKLFEEYVRE
;
A
#
# COMPACT_ATOMS: atom_id res chain seq x y z
N MET A 1 -11.04 -7.80 16.55
CA MET A 1 -10.46 -7.72 15.19
C MET A 1 -9.57 -6.48 15.14
N GLY A 2 -8.26 -6.65 14.98
CA GLY A 2 -7.32 -5.52 14.97
C GLY A 2 -7.55 -4.65 13.73
N ARG A 3 -7.88 -3.38 13.92
CA ARG A 3 -7.91 -2.40 12.82
C ARG A 3 -6.47 -2.19 12.35
N TYR A 4 -6.08 -2.79 11.22
CA TYR A 4 -4.80 -2.47 10.58
C TYR A 4 -4.80 -1.00 10.17
N ARG A 5 -3.78 -0.25 10.58
CA ARG A 5 -3.61 1.14 10.17
C ARG A 5 -3.00 1.17 8.76
N LEU A 6 -3.25 2.24 8.00
CA LEU A 6 -2.66 2.41 6.66
C LEU A 6 -1.14 2.24 6.66
N GLY A 7 -0.47 2.69 7.73
CA GLY A 7 0.97 2.51 7.94
C GLY A 7 1.43 1.06 8.06
N ASP A 8 0.62 0.19 8.68
CA ASP A 8 0.94 -1.23 8.80
C ASP A 8 0.97 -1.90 7.41
N MET A 9 0.04 -1.51 6.54
CA MET A 9 -0.06 -2.06 5.19
C MET A 9 1.08 -1.58 4.30
N VAL A 10 1.49 -0.31 4.44
CA VAL A 10 2.70 0.22 3.79
C VAL A 10 3.92 -0.60 4.21
N ARG A 11 4.11 -0.77 5.53
CA ARG A 11 5.24 -1.51 6.09
C ARG A 11 5.28 -2.97 5.65
N MET A 12 4.14 -3.66 5.71
CA MET A 12 4.03 -5.07 5.31
C MET A 12 4.32 -5.24 3.83
N THR A 13 3.74 -4.40 2.97
CA THR A 13 3.94 -4.47 1.52
C THR A 13 5.39 -4.16 1.16
N ARG A 14 5.98 -3.10 1.73
CA ARG A 14 7.39 -2.77 1.54
C ARG A 14 8.32 -3.93 1.90
N LYS A 15 8.08 -4.56 3.05
CA LYS A 15 8.86 -5.73 3.50
C LYS A 15 8.67 -6.94 2.58
N SER A 16 7.47 -7.19 2.06
CA SER A 16 7.24 -8.28 1.09
C SER A 16 8.01 -8.07 -0.23
N LEU A 17 8.22 -6.80 -0.61
CA LEU A 17 9.01 -6.43 -1.78
C LEU A 17 10.52 -6.37 -1.50
N SER A 18 10.94 -6.54 -0.24
CA SER A 18 12.34 -6.49 0.19
C SER A 18 13.07 -5.18 -0.18
N ILE A 19 12.35 -4.07 -0.22
CA ILE A 19 12.91 -2.72 -0.50
C ILE A 19 13.09 -1.91 0.79
N THR A 20 14.03 -0.97 0.80
CA THR A 20 14.28 -0.08 1.94
C THR A 20 13.25 1.05 2.01
N GLN A 21 13.23 1.79 3.13
CA GLN A 21 12.36 2.95 3.26
C GLN A 21 12.76 4.04 2.26
N GLU A 22 14.06 4.24 2.04
CA GLU A 22 14.63 5.19 1.10
C GLU A 22 14.17 4.89 -0.33
N GLN A 23 14.24 3.62 -0.75
CA GLN A 23 13.77 3.20 -2.07
C GLN A 23 12.25 3.41 -2.24
N LEU A 24 11.47 3.17 -1.20
CA LEU A 24 10.02 3.36 -1.26
C LEU A 24 9.62 4.84 -1.19
N CYS A 25 10.31 5.68 -0.45
CA CYS A 25 9.92 7.08 -0.27
C CYS A 25 10.52 8.03 -1.31
N ASP A 26 11.45 7.55 -2.14
CA ASP A 26 12.19 8.37 -3.11
C ASP A 26 11.25 9.27 -3.94
N GLU A 27 11.55 10.56 -4.02
CA GLU A 27 10.71 11.59 -4.66
C GLU A 27 9.24 11.71 -4.19
N ILE A 28 8.79 10.99 -3.15
CA ILE A 28 7.44 11.11 -2.55
C ILE A 28 7.50 11.85 -1.22
N CYS A 29 8.33 11.38 -0.31
CA CYS A 29 8.46 11.94 1.04
C CYS A 29 9.82 11.58 1.64
N SER A 30 10.15 12.17 2.79
CA SER A 30 11.39 11.80 3.49
C SER A 30 11.30 10.40 4.12
N ALA A 31 12.44 9.72 4.22
CA ALA A 31 12.52 8.42 4.91
C ALA A 31 12.03 8.51 6.37
N GLU A 32 12.26 9.65 7.03
CA GLU A 32 11.73 9.95 8.37
C GLU A 32 10.19 10.00 8.38
N THR A 33 9.59 10.64 7.38
CA THR A 33 8.13 10.69 7.22
C THR A 33 7.57 9.30 6.99
N LEU A 34 8.18 8.51 6.09
CA LEU A 34 7.78 7.13 5.85
C LEU A 34 7.93 6.28 7.12
N SER A 35 8.99 6.46 7.90
CA SER A 35 9.19 5.77 9.17
C SER A 35 8.10 6.10 10.19
N ARG A 36 7.69 7.37 10.32
CA ARG A 36 6.54 7.75 11.17
C ARG A 36 5.23 7.13 10.71
N ILE A 37 5.02 7.06 9.40
CA ILE A 37 3.86 6.39 8.79
C ILE A 37 3.86 4.90 9.14
N GLU A 38 4.96 4.19 8.86
CA GLU A 38 5.08 2.74 9.09
C GLU A 38 5.02 2.35 10.59
N ASN A 39 5.39 3.26 11.49
CA ASN A 39 5.28 3.07 12.93
C ASN A 39 3.95 3.56 13.52
N GLY A 40 3.05 4.10 12.67
CA GLY A 40 1.71 4.53 13.07
C GLY A 40 1.69 5.79 13.95
N SER A 41 2.80 6.53 14.02
CA SER A 41 2.88 7.83 14.72
C SER A 41 2.41 8.99 13.84
N GLN A 42 2.28 8.77 12.53
CA GLN A 42 1.72 9.74 11.59
C GLN A 42 0.79 9.05 10.59
N ASN A 43 -0.36 9.68 10.29
CA ASN A 43 -1.20 9.24 9.17
C ASN A 43 -0.68 9.85 7.86
N PRO A 44 -0.57 9.08 6.77
CA PRO A 44 -0.20 9.62 5.47
C PRO A 44 -1.33 10.50 4.90
N SER A 45 -0.95 11.56 4.19
CA SER A 45 -1.90 12.28 3.33
C SER A 45 -2.44 11.34 2.23
N ARG A 46 -3.52 11.75 1.56
CA ARG A 46 -4.10 10.96 0.46
C ARG A 46 -3.05 10.73 -0.64
N ASP A 47 -2.45 11.80 -1.11
CA ASP A 47 -1.52 11.76 -2.24
C ASP A 47 -0.26 10.95 -1.92
N VAL A 48 0.34 11.14 -0.75
CA VAL A 48 1.51 10.36 -0.31
C VAL A 48 1.16 8.87 -0.25
N TYR A 49 -0.02 8.53 0.27
CA TYR A 49 -0.45 7.13 0.33
C TYR A 49 -0.62 6.52 -1.06
N GLU A 50 -1.29 7.22 -1.97
CA GLU A 50 -1.55 6.76 -3.33
C GLU A 50 -0.24 6.54 -4.11
N LEU A 51 0.71 7.47 -4.00
CA LEU A 51 2.03 7.35 -4.64
C LEU A 51 2.86 6.19 -4.07
N LEU A 52 2.84 5.99 -2.75
CA LEU A 52 3.54 4.86 -2.12
C LEU A 52 2.95 3.51 -2.58
N MET A 53 1.62 3.41 -2.66
CA MET A 53 0.94 2.21 -3.15
C MET A 53 1.27 1.93 -4.61
N GLU A 54 1.22 2.96 -5.45
CA GLU A 54 1.56 2.84 -6.87
C GLU A 54 2.98 2.32 -7.08
N ARG A 55 3.96 2.83 -6.33
CA ARG A 55 5.34 2.33 -6.41
C ARG A 55 5.48 0.87 -6.03
N MET A 56 4.64 0.40 -5.12
CA MET A 56 4.59 -1.01 -4.72
C MET A 56 3.74 -1.86 -5.66
N GLY A 57 3.29 -1.31 -6.80
CA GLY A 57 2.43 -2.00 -7.76
C GLY A 57 1.04 -2.32 -7.19
N ARG A 58 0.55 -1.49 -6.26
CA ARG A 58 -0.76 -1.63 -5.63
C ARG A 58 -1.74 -0.59 -6.17
N ILE A 59 -3.02 -0.95 -6.16
CA ILE A 59 -4.11 -0.06 -6.57
C ILE A 59 -4.16 1.14 -5.60
N ARG A 60 -4.27 2.35 -6.16
CA ARG A 60 -4.24 3.63 -5.42
C ARG A 60 -5.38 3.78 -4.40
N ASP A 61 -6.48 3.05 -4.57
CA ASP A 61 -7.70 3.25 -3.80
C ASP A 61 -7.60 2.69 -2.37
N ARG A 62 -7.81 3.59 -1.39
CA ARG A 62 -7.74 3.31 0.06
C ARG A 62 -8.75 2.24 0.53
N ALA A 63 -9.86 2.06 -0.17
CA ALA A 63 -10.82 0.98 0.13
C ALA A 63 -10.21 -0.39 -0.21
N TYR A 64 -9.49 -0.48 -1.34
CA TYR A 64 -8.83 -1.70 -1.78
C TYR A 64 -7.59 -2.01 -0.98
N SER A 65 -6.86 -1.00 -0.56
CA SER A 65 -5.66 -1.20 0.24
C SER A 65 -5.98 -1.69 1.64
N MET A 66 -7.14 -1.32 2.21
CA MET A 66 -7.65 -1.80 3.51
C MET A 66 -8.09 -3.27 3.51
N LEU A 67 -8.19 -3.89 2.33
CA LEU A 67 -8.45 -5.31 2.19
C LEU A 67 -7.13 -6.05 2.40
N SER A 68 -7.13 -7.03 3.29
CA SER A 68 -5.93 -7.80 3.59
C SER A 68 -5.51 -8.60 2.35
N ILE A 69 -4.20 -8.70 2.09
CA ILE A 69 -3.65 -9.56 1.01
C ILE A 69 -4.12 -11.03 1.16
N SER A 70 -4.57 -11.40 2.36
CA SER A 70 -5.15 -12.71 2.70
C SER A 70 -6.59 -12.93 2.24
N ASP A 71 -7.29 -11.92 1.74
CA ASP A 71 -8.65 -12.10 1.24
C ASP A 71 -8.60 -12.62 -0.20
N LEU A 72 -8.57 -13.96 -0.35
CA LEU A 72 -8.69 -14.71 -1.62
C LEU A 72 -9.73 -14.12 -2.60
N LYS A 73 -10.79 -13.48 -2.09
CA LYS A 73 -11.82 -12.79 -2.88
C LYS A 73 -11.32 -11.56 -3.65
N VAL A 74 -10.32 -10.86 -3.13
CA VAL A 74 -9.72 -9.69 -3.80
C VAL A 74 -8.89 -10.15 -4.99
N LEU A 75 -8.17 -11.26 -4.87
CA LEU A 75 -7.44 -11.86 -5.99
C LEU A 75 -8.40 -12.31 -7.11
N GLU A 76 -9.55 -12.89 -6.75
CA GLU A 76 -10.59 -13.23 -7.74
C GLU A 76 -11.19 -11.99 -8.40
N GLN A 77 -11.51 -10.94 -7.64
CA GLN A 77 -12.01 -9.68 -8.18
C GLN A 77 -10.99 -8.97 -9.07
N MET A 78 -9.70 -9.02 -8.72
CA MET A 78 -8.62 -8.49 -9.55
C MET A 78 -8.48 -9.27 -10.86
N LYS A 79 -8.56 -10.61 -10.82
CA LYS A 79 -8.60 -11.43 -12.05
C LYS A 79 -9.78 -11.07 -12.95
N LEU A 80 -10.98 -10.94 -12.38
CA LEU A 80 -12.18 -10.56 -13.14
C LEU A 80 -12.05 -9.17 -13.76
N PHE A 81 -11.43 -8.23 -13.05
CA PHE A 81 -11.17 -6.89 -13.57
C PHE A 81 -10.11 -6.90 -14.69
N GLU A 82 -9.03 -7.68 -14.54
CA GLU A 82 -8.01 -7.86 -15.58
C GLU A 82 -8.56 -8.52 -16.84
N GLU A 83 -9.47 -9.49 -16.70
CA GLU A 83 -10.18 -10.13 -17.81
C GLU A 83 -11.09 -9.13 -18.53
N TYR A 84 -11.83 -8.29 -17.79
CA TYR A 84 -12.69 -7.25 -18.38
C TYR A 84 -11.91 -6.18 -19.15
N VAL A 85 -10.72 -5.78 -18.68
CA VAL A 85 -9.87 -4.79 -19.36
C VAL A 85 -9.18 -5.37 -20.60
N ARG A 86 -9.16 -6.70 -20.75
CA ARG A 86 -8.58 -7.40 -21.90
C ARG A 86 -9.54 -7.57 -23.08
N GLU A 87 -10.84 -7.32 -22.88
CA GLU A 87 -11.85 -7.22 -23.95
C GLU A 87 -11.97 -5.78 -24.47
#